data_AF-W2NTH2-F1
#
_entry.id   AF-W2NTH2-F1
#
_cell.length_a   1.000
_cell.length_b   1.000
_cell.length_c   1.000
_cell.angle_alpha   90.00
_cell.angle_beta   90.00
_cell.angle_gamma   90.00
#
_symmetry.space_group_name_H-M   'P 1'
#
loop_
_entity.id
_entity.type
_entity.pdbx_description
1 polymer ?
#
loop_
_entity_poly.entity_id
_entity_poly.type
_entity_poly.pdbx_seq_one_letter_code
_entity_poly.pdbx_strand_id
1 'polypeptide(L)'
;RKLLEDLSVVKSVSKELQASTVSLLEVRVYFDRLLESLPPLASHIDARAAIVHSPHCEAAYVKVLDGKTAELTRAETASLRRFAVQCEETSVAAAVDDAESSFVEQVKKRRKLATSGPPSTS
;
A
#
# COMPACT_ATOMS: atom_id res chain seq x y z
N ARG A 1 11.65 19.76 -37.45
CA ARG A 1 11.70 18.34 -37.02
C ARG A 1 11.51 18.19 -35.52
N LYS A 2 12.10 19.05 -34.67
CA LYS A 2 11.93 19.04 -33.21
C LYS A 2 10.49 18.79 -32.71
N LEU A 3 9.50 19.54 -33.20
CA LEU A 3 8.09 19.31 -32.79
C LEU A 3 7.59 17.90 -33.09
N LEU A 4 7.98 17.28 -34.21
CA LEU A 4 7.58 15.92 -34.54
C LEU A 4 8.25 14.90 -33.60
N GLU A 5 9.50 15.14 -33.24
CA GLU A 5 10.25 14.33 -32.26
C GLU A 5 9.60 14.47 -30.86
N ASP A 6 9.32 15.70 -30.43
CA ASP A 6 8.64 16.00 -29.16
C ASP A 6 7.28 15.29 -29.08
N LEU A 7 6.45 15.39 -30.14
CA LEU A 7 5.17 14.71 -30.21
C LEU A 7 5.30 13.18 -30.24
N SER A 8 6.40 12.64 -30.77
CA SER A 8 6.65 11.20 -30.75
C SER A 8 6.92 10.70 -29.32
N VAL A 9 7.62 11.48 -28.49
CA VAL A 9 7.87 11.18 -27.08
C VAL A 9 6.55 11.21 -26.30
N VAL A 10 5.75 12.27 -26.47
CA VAL A 10 4.43 12.40 -25.83
C VAL A 10 3.52 11.23 -26.23
N LYS A 11 3.50 10.87 -27.51
CA LYS A 11 2.71 9.73 -28.02
C LYS A 11 3.15 8.41 -27.40
N SER A 12 4.46 8.19 -27.23
CA SER A 12 4.98 6.96 -26.62
C SER A 12 4.53 6.82 -25.18
N VAL A 13 4.72 7.87 -24.37
CA VAL A 13 4.27 7.90 -22.97
C VAL A 13 2.76 7.72 -22.89
N SER A 14 1.99 8.43 -23.72
CA SER A 14 0.52 8.33 -23.73
C SER A 14 0.01 6.93 -24.03
N LYS A 15 0.71 6.17 -24.88
CA LYS A 15 0.35 4.78 -25.17
C LYS A 15 0.61 3.87 -23.98
N GLU A 16 1.76 4.04 -23.33
CA GLU A 16 2.11 3.24 -22.16
C GLU A 16 1.09 3.45 -21.03
N LEU A 17 0.70 4.70 -20.78
CA LEU A 17 -0.30 5.05 -19.76
C LEU A 17 -1.70 4.46 -20.00
N GLN A 18 -2.02 4.01 -21.22
CA GLN A 18 -3.28 3.36 -21.54
C GLN A 18 -3.27 1.86 -21.24
N ALA A 19 -2.12 1.27 -20.90
CA ALA A 19 -2.02 -0.12 -20.51
C ALA A 19 -2.56 -0.33 -19.09
N SER A 20 -3.28 -1.43 -18.86
CA SER A 20 -3.86 -1.76 -17.54
C SER A 20 -2.82 -2.23 -16.51
N THR A 21 -1.56 -2.33 -16.90
CA THR A 21 -0.46 -2.86 -16.09
C THR A 21 0.41 -1.78 -15.46
N VAL A 22 0.27 -0.52 -15.88
CA VAL A 22 1.13 0.57 -15.40
C VAL A 22 0.77 0.96 -13.97
N SER A 23 1.76 0.90 -13.09
CA SER A 23 1.65 1.35 -11.71
C SER A 23 1.78 2.88 -11.59
N LEU A 24 1.23 3.46 -10.53
CA LEU A 24 1.35 4.90 -10.27
C LEU A 24 2.81 5.38 -10.10
N LEU A 25 3.73 4.51 -9.65
CA LEU A 25 5.16 4.82 -9.60
C LEU A 25 5.77 4.93 -11.00
N GLU A 26 5.42 4.02 -11.90
CA GLU A 26 5.86 4.08 -13.30
C GLU A 26 5.30 5.32 -13.99
N VAL A 27 4.02 5.67 -13.76
CA VAL A 27 3.44 6.93 -14.25
C VAL A 27 4.29 8.12 -13.81
N ARG A 28 4.69 8.16 -12.53
CA ARG A 28 5.53 9.24 -12.00
C ARG A 28 6.87 9.32 -12.72
N VAL A 29 7.54 8.18 -12.89
CA VAL A 29 8.82 8.10 -13.63
C VAL A 29 8.65 8.58 -15.07
N TYR A 30 7.58 8.20 -15.76
CA TYR A 30 7.32 8.65 -17.12
C TYR A 30 7.10 10.15 -17.21
N PHE A 31 6.33 10.73 -16.28
CA PHE A 31 6.12 12.18 -16.24
C PHE A 31 7.40 12.95 -15.90
N ASP A 32 8.20 12.49 -14.94
CA ASP A 32 9.48 13.14 -14.61
C ASP A 32 10.43 13.13 -15.83
N ARG A 33 10.54 11.99 -16.54
CA ARG A 33 11.30 11.89 -17.81
C ARG A 33 10.73 12.74 -18.94
N LEU A 34 9.40 12.85 -19.02
CA LEU A 34 8.73 13.69 -19.99
C LEU A 34 9.01 15.17 -19.73
N LEU A 35 9.07 15.59 -18.47
CA LEU A 35 9.43 16.95 -18.06
C LEU A 35 10.91 17.28 -18.31
N GLU A 36 11.81 16.32 -18.12
CA GLU A 36 13.23 16.46 -18.51
C GLU A 36 13.37 16.69 -20.03
N SER A 37 12.60 15.95 -20.82
CA SER A 37 12.65 16.00 -22.29
C SER A 37 11.90 17.20 -22.87
N LEU A 38 10.78 17.58 -22.26
CA LEU A 38 9.86 18.63 -22.70
C LEU A 38 9.52 19.60 -21.55
N PRO A 39 10.47 20.46 -21.13
CA PRO A 39 10.25 21.41 -20.04
C PRO A 39 8.99 22.29 -20.15
N PRO A 40 8.51 22.69 -21.35
CA PRO A 40 7.26 23.46 -21.47
C PRO A 40 6.02 22.77 -20.86
N LEU A 41 6.02 21.44 -20.74
CA LEU A 41 4.91 20.68 -20.13
C LEU A 41 4.80 20.90 -18.62
N ALA A 42 5.81 21.48 -17.96
CA ALA A 42 5.80 21.70 -16.51
C ALA A 42 4.58 22.51 -16.06
N SER A 43 4.14 23.48 -16.85
CA SER A 43 2.94 24.28 -16.57
C SER A 43 1.64 23.46 -16.52
N HIS A 44 1.65 22.24 -17.07
CA HIS A 44 0.48 21.38 -17.20
C HIS A 44 0.49 20.15 -16.30
N ILE A 45 1.66 19.55 -16.05
CA ILE A 45 1.74 18.26 -15.34
C ILE A 45 2.77 18.21 -14.21
N ASP A 46 3.52 19.28 -13.95
CA ASP A 46 4.42 19.30 -12.79
C ASP A 46 3.64 19.23 -11.47
N ALA A 47 4.33 18.87 -10.38
CA ALA A 47 3.75 18.79 -9.04
C ALA A 47 3.12 20.12 -8.55
N ARG A 48 3.42 21.25 -9.20
CA ARG A 48 2.86 22.57 -8.90
C ARG A 48 1.91 23.08 -9.99
N ALA A 49 1.61 22.28 -11.01
CA ALA A 49 0.70 22.65 -12.08
C ALA A 49 -0.71 22.87 -11.54
N ALA A 50 -1.48 23.75 -12.20
CA ALA A 50 -2.82 24.12 -11.74
C ALA A 50 -3.83 22.96 -11.69
N ILE A 51 -3.55 21.87 -12.41
CA ILE A 51 -4.36 20.64 -12.37
C ILE A 51 -4.21 19.87 -11.04
N VAL A 52 -3.09 20.06 -10.33
CA VAL A 52 -2.79 19.39 -9.07
C VAL A 52 -3.64 20.03 -7.97
N HIS A 53 -4.73 19.36 -7.61
CA HIS A 53 -5.67 19.87 -6.62
C HIS A 53 -5.08 19.91 -5.19
N SER A 54 -4.24 18.93 -4.84
CA SER A 54 -3.60 18.84 -3.53
C SER A 54 -2.16 18.36 -3.66
N PRO A 55 -1.19 19.29 -3.77
CA PRO A 55 0.22 18.93 -3.92
C PRO A 55 0.75 18.03 -2.80
N HIS A 56 0.31 18.26 -1.56
CA HIS A 56 0.69 17.43 -0.42
C HIS A 56 0.11 16.02 -0.52
N CYS A 57 -1.11 15.85 -1.02
CA CYS A 57 -1.69 14.52 -1.19
C CYS A 57 -0.95 13.73 -2.27
N GLU A 58 -0.63 14.36 -3.40
CA GLU A 58 0.10 13.71 -4.50
C GLU A 58 1.52 13.32 -4.10
N ALA A 59 2.25 14.21 -3.44
CA ALA A 59 3.57 13.90 -2.89
C ALA A 59 3.51 12.75 -1.87
N ALA A 60 2.48 12.73 -1.02
CA ALA A 60 2.28 11.67 -0.05
C ALA A 60 2.03 10.31 -0.73
N TYR A 61 1.25 10.25 -1.80
CA TYR A 61 1.04 9.00 -2.55
C TYR A 61 2.34 8.44 -3.12
N VAL A 62 3.17 9.29 -3.73
CA VAL A 62 4.47 8.85 -4.27
C VAL A 62 5.32 8.23 -3.15
N LYS A 63 5.44 8.90 -1.99
CA LYS A 63 6.20 8.36 -0.85
C LYS A 63 5.63 7.06 -0.30
N VAL A 64 4.31 6.95 -0.17
CA VAL A 64 3.67 5.73 0.32
C VAL A 64 3.91 4.56 -0.63
N LEU A 65 3.71 4.78 -1.93
CA LEU A 65 3.91 3.75 -2.95
C LEU A 65 5.38 3.34 -3.04
N ASP A 66 6.31 4.26 -2.84
CA ASP A 66 7.76 4.03 -2.83
C ASP A 66 8.27 3.47 -1.49
N GLY A 67 7.39 3.15 -0.54
CA GLY A 67 7.75 2.58 0.77
C GLY A 67 8.40 3.56 1.75
N LYS A 68 8.40 4.87 1.44
CA LYS A 68 9.01 5.95 2.22
C LYS A 68 8.03 6.62 3.17
N THR A 69 7.16 5.84 3.81
CA THR A 69 6.12 6.35 4.71
C THR A 69 6.69 7.10 5.93
N ALA A 70 7.89 6.74 6.37
CA ALA A 70 8.61 7.43 7.45
C ALA A 70 9.02 8.87 7.09
N GLU A 71 9.08 9.21 5.78
CA GLU A 71 9.45 10.54 5.29
C GLU A 71 8.24 11.47 5.06
N LEU A 72 7.03 11.03 5.44
CA LEU A 72 5.84 11.84 5.34
C LEU A 72 5.91 13.02 6.30
N THR A 73 5.75 14.22 5.76
CA THR A 73 5.60 15.45 6.53
C THR A 73 4.23 15.48 7.21
N ARG A 74 4.08 16.32 8.25
CA ARG A 74 2.79 16.51 8.92
C ARG A 74 1.64 16.88 7.96
N ALA A 75 1.92 17.70 6.94
CA ALA A 75 0.93 18.12 5.95
C ALA A 75 0.54 16.95 5.02
N GLU A 76 1.52 16.17 4.56
CA GLU A 76 1.29 14.96 3.76
C GLU A 76 0.49 13.92 4.55
N THR A 77 0.88 13.62 5.80
CA THR A 77 0.12 12.71 6.68
C THR A 77 -1.30 13.20 6.90
N ALA A 78 -1.50 14.49 7.15
CA ALA A 78 -2.84 15.07 7.31
C ALA A 78 -3.70 14.90 6.04
N SER A 79 -3.09 15.02 4.87
CA SER A 79 -3.76 14.85 3.56
C SER A 79 -4.25 13.41 3.32
N LEU A 80 -3.52 12.44 3.88
CA LEU A 80 -3.85 11.02 3.76
C LEU A 80 -4.88 10.52 4.78
N ARG A 81 -5.19 11.28 5.83
CA ARG A 81 -6.12 10.85 6.90
C ARG A 81 -7.47 10.35 6.38
N ARG A 82 -7.99 10.93 5.30
CA ARG A 82 -9.25 10.52 4.67
C ARG A 82 -9.24 9.11 4.06
N PHE A 83 -8.05 8.55 3.83
CA PHE A 83 -7.85 7.20 3.30
C PHE A 83 -7.41 6.19 4.35
N ALA A 84 -7.24 6.62 5.61
CA ALA A 84 -6.88 5.71 6.68
C ALA A 84 -8.01 4.70 6.87
N VAL A 85 -7.72 3.43 6.59
CA VAL A 85 -8.57 2.32 7.00
C VAL A 85 -8.39 2.18 8.51
N GLN A 86 -9.49 2.16 9.27
CA GLN A 86 -9.41 1.73 10.67
C GLN A 86 -9.02 0.26 10.65
N CYS A 87 -7.73 0.01 10.88
CA CYS A 87 -7.30 -1.29 11.29
C CYS A 87 -7.81 -1.42 12.72
N GLU A 88 -8.93 -2.13 12.90
CA GLU A 88 -9.23 -2.73 14.20
C GLU A 88 -8.03 -3.63 14.50
N GLU A 89 -7.05 -3.08 15.22
CA GLU A 89 -6.08 -3.90 15.92
C GLU A 89 -6.92 -4.71 16.90
N THR A 90 -7.32 -5.92 16.49
CA THR A 90 -7.64 -6.97 17.45
C THR A 90 -6.38 -7.14 18.27
N SER A 91 -6.27 -6.35 19.34
CA SER A 91 -5.24 -6.50 20.34
C SER A 91 -5.49 -7.88 20.93
N VAL A 92 -4.80 -8.89 20.39
CA VAL A 92 -4.56 -10.14 21.11
C VAL A 92 -3.53 -9.79 22.17
N ALA A 93 -3.94 -8.96 23.13
CA ALA A 93 -3.27 -8.81 24.39
C ALA A 93 -3.46 -10.14 25.10
N ALA A 94 -2.38 -10.92 25.16
CA ALA A 94 -2.32 -12.16 25.89
C ALA A 94 -2.67 -11.95 27.37
N ALA A 95 -3.83 -12.47 27.79
CA ALA A 95 -4.23 -12.96 29.12
C ALA A 95 -5.76 -13.15 29.05
N VAL A 96 -6.37 -14.32 29.20
CA VAL A 96 -6.11 -15.47 30.06
C VAL A 96 -6.74 -16.73 29.46
N ASP A 97 -6.22 -17.86 29.93
CA ASP A 97 -6.61 -19.26 29.76
C ASP A 97 -8.12 -19.55 29.62
N ASP A 98 -8.40 -20.55 28.77
CA ASP A 98 -9.62 -21.36 28.65
C ASP A 98 -10.95 -20.70 28.24
N ALA A 99 -11.14 -20.46 26.94
CA ALA A 99 -12.43 -20.71 26.29
C ALA A 99 -12.24 -20.91 24.79
N GLU A 100 -12.81 -22.01 24.27
CA GLU A 100 -12.89 -22.38 22.86
C GLU A 100 -11.75 -23.25 22.31
N SER A 101 -11.43 -24.34 23.04
CA SER A 101 -10.84 -25.51 22.39
C SER A 101 -11.82 -26.08 21.35
N SER A 102 -11.39 -26.12 20.09
CA SER A 102 -12.09 -26.80 19.00
C SER A 102 -12.52 -28.21 19.42
N PHE A 103 -13.69 -28.65 18.98
CA PHE A 103 -14.28 -29.96 19.27
C PHE A 103 -13.27 -31.12 19.11
N VAL A 104 -12.36 -31.01 18.15
CA VAL A 104 -11.30 -32.00 17.90
C VAL A 104 -10.31 -32.12 19.08
N GLU A 105 -9.94 -31.01 19.71
CA GLU A 105 -9.04 -31.00 20.86
C GLU A 105 -9.72 -31.54 22.13
N GLN A 106 -11.03 -31.31 22.28
CA GLN A 106 -11.82 -31.90 23.36
C GLN A 106 -11.88 -33.43 23.26
N VAL A 107 -12.03 -33.97 22.04
CA VAL A 107 -12.02 -35.41 21.77
C VAL A 107 -10.65 -36.04 22.08
N LYS A 108 -9.55 -35.37 21.69
CA LYS A 108 -8.19 -35.85 21.99
C LYS A 108 -7.87 -35.82 23.49
N LYS A 109 -8.29 -34.77 24.21
CA LYS A 109 -8.09 -34.65 25.66
C LYS A 109 -8.82 -35.76 26.43
N ARG A 110 -10.06 -36.08 26.05
CA ARG A 110 -10.82 -37.19 26.67
C ARG A 110 -10.16 -38.55 26.46
N ARG A 111 -9.53 -38.80 25.29
CA ARG A 111 -8.75 -40.03 25.08
C ARG A 111 -7.49 -40.11 25.95
N LYS A 112 -6.77 -39.00 26.12
CA LYS A 112 -5.57 -38.97 26.99
C LYS A 112 -5.90 -39.24 28.45
N LEU A 113 -7.04 -38.74 28.95
CA LEU A 113 -7.50 -38.98 30.32
C LEU A 113 -8.03 -40.40 30.55
N ALA A 114 -8.58 -41.05 29.52
CA ALA A 114 -9.04 -42.44 29.61
C ALA A 114 -7.89 -43.48 29.62
N THR A 115 -6.67 -43.08 29.25
CA THR A 115 -5.47 -43.96 29.24
C THR A 115 -4.62 -43.83 30.51
N SER A 116 -4.98 -42.97 31.47
CA SER A 116 -4.34 -42.91 32.78
C SER A 116 -5.32 -43.34 33.89
N GLY A 117 -5.80 -44.58 33.82
CA GLY A 117 -6.37 -45.28 34.98
C GLY A 117 -5.25 -45.88 35.84
N PRO A 118 -5.44 -46.02 37.17
CA PRO A 118 -4.37 -46.32 38.12
C PRO A 118 -3.85 -47.76 37.98
N PRO A 119 -2.57 -48.05 38.27
CA PRO A 119 -2.14 -49.42 38.48
C PRO A 119 -2.64 -49.92 39.85
N SER A 120 -3.44 -50.98 39.81
CA SER A 120 -3.86 -51.76 40.98
C SER A 120 -2.68 -52.47 41.64
N THR A 121 -2.69 -52.41 42.98
CA THR A 121 -2.33 -53.45 43.97
C THR A 121 -0.98 -54.17 43.89
N SER A 122 -0.20 -54.03 44.98
CA SER A 122 0.33 -55.16 45.77
C SER A 122 0.48 -54.73 47.23
#